data_AF-A0A8C6A0B3-F1
#
_entry.id   AF-A0A8C6A0B3-F1
#
_cell.length_a   1.000
_cell.length_b   1.000
_cell.length_c   1.000
_cell.angle_alpha   90.00
_cell.angle_beta   90.00
_cell.angle_gamma   90.00
#
_symmetry.space_group_name_H-M   'P 1'
#
loop_
_entity.id
_entity.type
_entity.pdbx_description
1 polymer ?
#
loop_
_entity_poly.entity_id
_entity_poly.type
_entity_poly.pdbx_seq_one_letter_code
_entity_poly.pdbx_strand_id
1 'polypeptide(L)'
;YEVEQDLIPLIISNCQYQVEQGGETLQEFDLEKIQRQISSRFLQGKPRLTLKGIPTLVYRHDWNFEHLFVDIKNKMAQSPLPHSAMSTISGELQSYSSACEALSVIEVTLGFLGTAGGDPNMHLNVYVQEILRMDDQTTPVLKALSRCQLKHVIALWQFLSSFKSEQLLGLKKDPFREISSRYKADLSPESAKLLSTFLNHTDLDAFLMELHELMVLKLRNIQTQDSFNPEWSLRDTLVSYMETKESEVLLEVESQFPEEILLASCVSVWKVAAARKQDRQAK
;
A
#
# COMPACT_ATOMS: atom_id res chain seq x y z
N TYR A 1 41.72 1.64 5.30
CA TYR A 1 43.17 1.92 5.31
C TYR A 1 43.32 3.41 5.56
N GLU A 2 44.43 3.80 6.16
CA GLU A 2 44.80 5.19 6.42
C GLU A 2 45.98 5.58 5.55
N VAL A 3 45.89 6.74 4.89
CA VAL A 3 46.85 7.13 3.86
C VAL A 3 48.27 7.23 4.42
N GLU A 4 48.45 7.92 5.55
CA GLU A 4 49.76 8.19 6.13
C GLU A 4 50.43 6.95 6.73
N GLN A 5 49.65 6.05 7.33
CA GLN A 5 50.17 4.89 8.03
C GLN A 5 50.31 3.66 7.13
N ASP A 6 49.36 3.47 6.20
CA ASP A 6 49.27 2.25 5.41
C ASP A 6 49.83 2.42 3.99
N LEU A 7 49.52 3.53 3.31
CA LEU A 7 49.83 3.69 1.89
C LEU A 7 51.19 4.34 1.64
N ILE A 8 51.52 5.41 2.37
CA ILE A 8 52.80 6.12 2.20
C ILE A 8 54.01 5.19 2.41
N PRO A 9 54.10 4.41 3.51
CA PRO A 9 55.23 3.49 3.70
C PRO A 9 55.28 2.39 2.66
N LEU A 10 54.12 1.89 2.23
CA LEU A 10 54.01 0.86 1.19
C LEU A 10 54.55 1.37 -0.15
N ILE A 11 54.16 2.58 -0.56
CA ILE A 11 54.62 3.18 -1.83
C ILE A 11 56.12 3.48 -1.78
N ILE A 12 56.60 4.09 -0.69
CA ILE A 12 58.04 4.40 -0.52
C ILE A 12 58.88 3.11 -0.50
N SER A 13 58.39 2.03 0.12
CA SER A 13 59.12 0.74 0.17
C SER A 13 59.26 0.04 -1.18
N ASN A 14 58.50 0.46 -2.19
CA ASN A 14 58.56 -0.06 -3.56
C ASN A 14 59.11 0.97 -4.56
N CYS A 15 59.65 2.07 -4.04
CA CYS A 15 60.44 3.04 -4.81
C CYS A 15 61.90 2.58 -4.82
N GLN A 16 62.43 2.26 -5.99
CA GLN A 16 63.81 1.87 -6.18
C GLN A 16 64.61 3.02 -6.77
N TYR A 17 65.84 3.20 -6.30
CA TYR A 17 66.79 4.16 -6.84
C TYR A 17 67.88 3.39 -7.57
N GLN A 18 68.08 3.68 -8.85
CA GLN A 18 69.15 3.12 -9.66
C GLN A 18 70.10 4.25 -10.06
N VAL A 19 71.41 4.02 -9.93
CA VAL A 19 72.43 4.99 -10.34
C VAL A 19 73.05 4.49 -11.64
N GLU A 20 72.86 5.24 -12.72
CA GLU A 20 73.43 4.90 -14.01
C GLU A 20 74.90 5.31 -14.12
N GLN A 21 75.61 4.69 -15.06
CA GLN A 21 77.04 4.94 -15.31
C GLN A 21 77.21 6.32 -15.96
N GLY A 22 77.27 7.34 -15.10
CA GLY A 22 77.21 8.77 -15.47
C GLY A 22 76.86 9.66 -14.27
N GLY A 23 76.40 9.08 -13.16
CA GLY A 23 76.12 9.79 -11.90
C GLY A 23 74.66 10.25 -11.75
N GLU A 24 73.80 9.96 -12.72
CA GLU A 24 72.36 10.26 -12.64
C GLU A 24 71.64 9.19 -11.80
N THR A 25 70.77 9.62 -10.89
CA THR A 25 69.95 8.74 -10.05
C THR A 25 68.52 8.71 -10.60
N LEU A 26 68.09 7.57 -11.10
CA LEU A 26 66.73 7.34 -11.57
C LEU A 26 65.88 6.73 -10.47
N GLN A 27 64.66 7.24 -10.33
CA GLN A 27 63.65 6.75 -9.41
C GLN A 27 62.63 5.92 -10.19
N GLU A 28 62.46 4.65 -9.83
CA GLU A 28 61.51 3.75 -10.47
C GLU A 28 60.56 3.13 -9.44
N PHE A 29 59.27 3.10 -9.76
CA PHE A 29 58.25 2.48 -8.93
C PHE A 29 57.83 1.13 -9.49
N ASP A 30 57.93 0.09 -8.67
CA ASP A 30 57.42 -1.25 -9.03
C ASP A 30 55.89 -1.29 -8.85
N LEU A 31 55.17 -0.83 -9.88
CA LEU A 31 53.71 -0.73 -9.88
C LEU A 31 53.03 -2.10 -9.71
N GLU A 32 53.61 -3.17 -10.26
CA GLU A 32 53.05 -4.52 -10.11
C GLU A 32 53.11 -5.01 -8.67
N LYS A 33 54.21 -4.73 -7.98
CA LYS A 33 54.40 -5.09 -6.57
C LYS A 33 53.52 -4.21 -5.67
N ILE A 34 53.40 -2.91 -5.96
CA ILE A 34 52.48 -2.01 -5.26
C ILE A 34 51.03 -2.53 -5.42
N GLN A 35 50.60 -2.84 -6.65
CA GLN A 35 49.27 -3.37 -6.93
C GLN A 35 49.00 -4.68 -6.19
N ARG A 36 49.96 -5.63 -6.18
CA ARG A 36 49.83 -6.89 -5.43
C ARG A 36 49.72 -6.65 -3.94
N GLN A 37 50.53 -5.77 -3.36
CA GLN A 37 50.49 -5.47 -1.93
C GLN A 37 49.19 -4.76 -1.53
N ILE A 38 48.71 -3.79 -2.31
CA ILE A 38 47.43 -3.12 -2.07
C ILE A 38 46.27 -4.11 -2.16
N SER A 39 46.26 -4.93 -3.22
CA SER A 39 45.21 -5.91 -3.45
C SER A 39 45.16 -6.92 -2.32
N SER A 40 46.31 -7.48 -1.93
CA SER A 40 46.39 -8.49 -0.89
C SER A 40 46.06 -7.94 0.51
N ARG A 41 46.54 -6.74 0.86
CA ARG A 41 46.37 -6.19 2.22
C ARG A 41 45.00 -5.54 2.44
N PHE A 42 44.44 -4.87 1.43
CA PHE A 42 43.25 -4.02 1.63
C PHE A 42 41.99 -4.51 0.93
N LEU A 43 42.13 -5.21 -0.20
CA LEU A 43 41.00 -5.56 -1.07
C LEU A 43 40.61 -7.04 -0.97
N GLN A 44 41.59 -7.93 -0.84
CA GLN A 44 41.39 -9.38 -0.79
C GLN A 44 40.68 -9.78 0.51
N GLY A 45 39.70 -10.68 0.39
CA GLY A 45 38.92 -11.18 1.53
C GLY A 45 37.82 -10.23 2.03
N LYS A 46 37.62 -9.07 1.40
CA LYS A 46 36.47 -8.21 1.70
C LYS A 46 35.18 -8.81 1.11
N PRO A 47 34.08 -8.88 1.89
CA PRO A 47 32.82 -9.41 1.40
C PRO A 47 32.19 -8.47 0.37
N ARG A 48 31.42 -9.03 -0.55
CA ARG A 48 30.55 -8.23 -1.43
C ARG A 48 29.39 -7.70 -0.61
N LEU A 49 29.33 -6.37 -0.44
CA LEU A 49 28.20 -5.73 0.22
C LEU A 49 26.94 -5.91 -0.64
N THR A 50 25.88 -6.45 -0.02
CA THR A 50 24.54 -6.55 -0.62
C THR A 50 23.65 -5.48 -0.02
N LEU A 51 22.65 -5.01 -0.76
CA LEU A 51 21.65 -4.05 -0.25
C LEU A 51 20.69 -4.65 0.80
N LYS A 52 20.89 -5.91 1.20
CA LYS A 52 20.06 -6.60 2.19
C LYS A 52 20.42 -6.14 3.61
N GLY A 53 19.41 -5.74 4.38
CA GLY A 53 19.57 -5.37 5.79
C GLY A 53 20.03 -3.92 6.02
N ILE A 54 19.94 -3.06 5.00
CA ILE A 54 20.11 -1.62 5.20
C ILE A 54 19.01 -1.15 6.16
N PRO A 55 19.34 -0.49 7.29
CA PRO A 55 18.35 0.06 8.19
C PRO A 55 17.53 1.11 7.45
N THR A 56 16.28 0.78 7.11
CA THR A 56 15.33 1.68 6.46
C THR A 56 14.21 1.95 7.45
N LEU A 57 13.95 3.23 7.73
CA LEU A 57 12.76 3.64 8.46
C LEU A 57 11.56 3.54 7.52
N VAL A 58 10.60 2.68 7.85
CA VAL A 58 9.33 2.56 7.12
C VAL A 58 8.23 3.00 8.07
N TYR A 59 7.50 4.06 7.74
CA TYR A 59 6.35 4.46 8.54
C TYR A 59 5.19 3.49 8.30
N ARG A 60 4.36 3.24 9.31
CA ARG A 60 3.11 2.44 9.15
C ARG A 60 2.21 2.96 8.02
N HIS A 61 2.24 4.26 7.76
CA HIS A 61 1.46 4.90 6.68
C HIS A 61 2.05 4.66 5.29
N ASP A 62 3.31 4.21 5.21
CA ASP A 62 3.99 3.82 3.96
C ASP A 62 3.83 2.32 3.68
N TRP A 63 2.96 1.61 4.41
CA TRP A 63 2.66 0.23 4.09
C TRP A 63 2.02 0.15 2.72
N ASN A 64 2.73 -0.51 1.81
CA ASN A 64 2.21 -0.83 0.50
C ASN A 64 1.23 -2.00 0.65
N PHE A 65 -0.02 -1.67 0.93
CA PHE A 65 -1.11 -2.65 1.06
C PHE A 65 -1.25 -3.52 -0.18
N GLU A 66 -0.89 -3.03 -1.37
CA GLU A 66 -0.95 -3.84 -2.60
C GLU A 66 0.03 -5.01 -2.55
N HIS A 67 1.29 -4.76 -2.18
CA HIS A 67 2.25 -5.84 -1.97
C HIS A 67 1.82 -6.76 -0.83
N LEU A 68 1.27 -6.20 0.25
CA LEU A 68 0.77 -6.97 1.38
C LEU A 68 -0.37 -7.91 0.97
N PHE A 69 -1.30 -7.46 0.12
CA PHE A 69 -2.39 -8.26 -0.39
C PHE A 69 -1.89 -9.39 -1.27
N VAL A 70 -0.92 -9.12 -2.15
CA VAL A 70 -0.25 -10.16 -2.95
C VAL A 70 0.42 -11.19 -2.04
N ASP A 71 1.15 -10.75 -1.02
CA ASP A 71 1.82 -11.62 -0.05
C ASP A 71 0.86 -12.51 0.73
N ILE A 72 -0.32 -11.99 1.09
CA ILE A 72 -1.38 -12.75 1.76
C ILE A 72 -2.02 -13.74 0.80
N LYS A 73 -2.42 -13.31 -0.41
CA LYS A 73 -3.03 -14.17 -1.44
C LYS A 73 -2.11 -15.35 -1.81
N ASN A 74 -0.80 -15.13 -1.81
CA ASN A 74 0.19 -16.18 -2.06
C ASN A 74 0.34 -17.18 -0.90
N LYS A 75 0.00 -16.79 0.34
CA LYS A 75 0.16 -17.62 1.54
C LYS A 75 -1.14 -18.30 1.98
N MET A 76 -2.29 -17.73 1.65
CA MET A 76 -3.60 -18.26 2.06
C MET A 76 -4.71 -17.85 1.08
N ALA A 77 -5.71 -18.72 0.94
CA ALA A 77 -6.88 -18.42 0.12
C ALA A 77 -7.65 -17.21 0.67
N GLN A 78 -8.12 -16.35 -0.22
CA GLN A 78 -8.96 -15.20 0.08
C GLN A 78 -10.30 -15.33 -0.64
N SER A 79 -11.35 -14.83 -0.01
CA SER A 79 -12.74 -14.92 -0.48
C SER A 79 -13.50 -13.64 -0.14
N PRO A 80 -14.53 -13.27 -0.92
CA PRO A 80 -15.32 -12.08 -0.68
C PRO A 80 -16.00 -12.14 0.69
N LEU A 81 -16.23 -10.96 1.28
CA LEU A 81 -16.94 -10.85 2.54
C LEU A 81 -18.45 -11.05 2.30
N PRO A 82 -19.14 -11.92 3.06
CA PRO A 82 -20.58 -12.10 2.88
C PRO A 82 -21.37 -10.83 3.21
N HIS A 83 -22.40 -10.51 2.41
CA HIS A 83 -23.30 -9.37 2.65
C HIS A 83 -23.93 -9.37 4.06
N SER A 84 -24.24 -10.56 4.59
CA SER A 84 -24.76 -10.70 5.96
C SER A 84 -23.73 -10.28 7.02
N ALA A 85 -22.44 -10.53 6.77
CA ALA A 85 -21.36 -10.07 7.64
C ALA A 85 -21.18 -8.55 7.53
N MET A 86 -21.17 -7.99 6.31
CA MET A 86 -21.13 -6.52 6.11
C MET A 86 -22.26 -5.81 6.87
N SER A 87 -23.50 -6.27 6.70
CA SER A 87 -24.67 -5.70 7.39
C SER A 87 -24.57 -5.80 8.91
N THR A 88 -24.09 -6.93 9.43
CA THR A 88 -23.87 -7.11 10.87
C THR A 88 -22.82 -6.13 11.39
N ILE A 89 -21.67 -6.04 10.70
CA ILE A 89 -20.57 -5.17 11.10
C ILE A 89 -20.99 -3.71 11.04
N SER A 90 -21.69 -3.26 9.99
CA SER A 90 -22.24 -1.90 9.92
C SER A 90 -23.23 -1.61 11.05
N GLY A 91 -24.06 -2.58 11.43
CA GLY A 91 -25.02 -2.44 12.53
C GLY A 91 -24.38 -2.38 13.91
N GLU A 92 -23.26 -3.08 14.12
CA GLU A 92 -22.53 -3.09 15.40
C GLU A 92 -21.53 -1.93 15.54
N LEU A 93 -20.88 -1.50 14.45
CA LEU A 93 -19.85 -0.44 14.44
C LEU A 93 -20.44 0.93 14.11
N GLN A 94 -21.41 1.41 14.88
CA GLN A 94 -22.13 2.65 14.58
C GLN A 94 -21.33 3.94 14.82
N SER A 95 -20.26 3.87 15.63
CA SER A 95 -19.45 5.04 15.96
C SER A 95 -18.17 5.12 15.13
N TYR A 96 -17.76 6.34 14.79
CA TYR A 96 -16.53 6.55 14.01
C TYR A 96 -15.30 5.98 14.73
N SER A 97 -15.25 6.04 16.07
CA SER A 97 -14.15 5.46 16.84
C SER A 97 -14.12 3.94 16.72
N SER A 98 -15.29 3.27 16.80
CA SER A 98 -15.37 1.81 16.66
C SER A 98 -14.97 1.34 15.26
N ALA A 99 -15.32 2.09 14.21
CA ALA A 99 -14.87 1.80 12.84
C ALA A 99 -13.35 2.02 12.68
N CYS A 100 -12.79 3.07 13.30
CA CYS A 100 -11.35 3.31 13.31
C CYS A 100 -10.59 2.17 14.01
N GLU A 101 -11.08 1.75 15.17
CA GLU A 101 -10.49 0.69 15.96
C GLU A 101 -10.55 -0.65 15.22
N ALA A 102 -11.70 -0.99 14.63
CA ALA A 102 -11.85 -2.17 13.78
C ALA A 102 -10.85 -2.18 12.63
N LEU A 103 -10.74 -1.07 11.90
CA LEU A 103 -9.77 -0.96 10.81
C LEU A 103 -8.34 -1.14 11.30
N SER A 104 -7.96 -0.53 12.44
CA SER A 104 -6.63 -0.69 13.02
C SER A 104 -6.31 -2.14 13.42
N VAL A 105 -7.28 -2.87 13.98
CA VAL A 105 -7.12 -4.30 14.28
C VAL A 105 -6.87 -5.10 13.00
N ILE A 106 -7.63 -4.80 11.94
CA ILE A 106 -7.46 -5.48 10.65
C ILE A 106 -6.13 -5.15 10.00
N GLU A 107 -5.70 -3.89 10.00
CA GLU A 107 -4.39 -3.49 9.47
C GLU A 107 -3.25 -4.23 10.17
N VAL A 108 -3.27 -4.29 11.51
CA VAL A 108 -2.29 -5.08 12.28
C VAL A 108 -2.34 -6.54 11.85
N THR A 109 -3.55 -7.12 11.79
CA THR A 109 -3.75 -8.52 11.39
C THR A 109 -3.16 -8.80 10.00
N LEU A 110 -3.44 -7.96 9.01
CA LEU A 110 -2.89 -8.05 7.66
C LEU A 110 -1.35 -8.09 7.68
N GLY A 111 -0.70 -7.23 8.47
CA GLY A 111 0.77 -7.22 8.57
C GLY A 111 1.37 -8.54 9.04
N PHE A 112 0.75 -9.17 10.04
CA PHE A 112 1.17 -10.50 10.52
C PHE A 112 0.90 -11.59 9.49
N LEU A 113 -0.30 -11.59 8.88
CA LEU A 113 -0.67 -12.58 7.87
C LEU A 113 0.20 -12.48 6.60
N GLY A 114 0.59 -11.26 6.22
CA GLY A 114 1.52 -11.04 5.11
C GLY A 114 2.91 -11.63 5.36
N THR A 115 3.32 -11.71 6.63
CA THR A 115 4.61 -12.31 7.01
C THR A 115 4.50 -13.83 7.19
N ALA A 116 3.52 -14.29 7.96
CA ALA A 116 3.45 -15.66 8.46
C ALA A 116 2.44 -16.57 7.75
N GLY A 117 1.48 -15.99 7.03
CA GLY A 117 0.30 -16.73 6.58
C GLY A 117 -0.64 -17.10 7.75
N GLY A 118 -1.55 -18.05 7.52
CA GLY A 118 -2.53 -18.51 8.50
C GLY A 118 -3.52 -19.50 7.89
N ASP A 119 -4.31 -20.17 8.73
CA ASP A 119 -5.41 -21.02 8.25
C ASP A 119 -6.58 -20.15 7.76
N PRO A 120 -6.95 -20.19 6.46
CA PRO A 120 -8.03 -19.37 5.92
C PRO A 120 -9.36 -19.53 6.67
N ASN A 121 -9.61 -20.70 7.28
CA ASN A 121 -10.85 -21.00 8.00
C ASN A 121 -10.81 -20.65 9.48
N MET A 122 -9.66 -20.24 10.01
CA MET A 122 -9.56 -19.77 11.37
C MET A 122 -10.43 -18.53 11.57
N HIS A 123 -11.18 -18.51 12.66
CA HIS A 123 -11.98 -17.36 13.03
C HIS A 123 -11.08 -16.17 13.37
N LEU A 124 -11.44 -15.00 12.84
CA LEU A 124 -10.64 -13.80 12.98
C LEU A 124 -10.47 -13.38 14.45
N ASN A 125 -11.53 -13.46 15.26
CA ASN A 125 -11.45 -13.15 16.68
C ASN A 125 -10.48 -14.08 17.41
N VAL A 126 -10.50 -15.38 17.11
CA VAL A 126 -9.58 -16.36 17.71
C VAL A 126 -8.14 -16.03 17.35
N TYR A 127 -7.87 -15.67 16.08
CA TYR A 127 -6.53 -15.28 15.66
C TYR A 127 -6.05 -14.02 16.41
N VAL A 128 -6.89 -12.98 16.49
CA VAL A 128 -6.51 -11.73 17.16
C VAL A 128 -6.28 -11.91 18.67
N GLN A 129 -7.10 -12.73 19.32
CA GLN A 129 -7.02 -12.99 20.76
C GLN A 129 -5.88 -13.94 21.09
N GLU A 130 -5.85 -15.13 20.47
CA GLU A 130 -4.97 -16.20 20.90
C GLU A 130 -3.58 -16.15 20.25
N ILE A 131 -3.48 -15.65 19.01
CA ILE A 131 -2.22 -15.59 18.26
C ILE A 131 -1.58 -14.21 18.41
N LEU A 132 -2.34 -13.14 18.15
CA LEU A 132 -1.82 -11.77 18.27
C LEU A 132 -1.79 -11.26 19.72
N ARG A 133 -2.48 -11.95 20.66
CA ARG A 133 -2.52 -11.60 22.09
C ARG A 133 -3.03 -10.17 22.34
N MET A 134 -4.08 -9.76 21.64
CA MET A 134 -4.67 -8.41 21.70
C MET A 134 -5.93 -8.32 22.61
N ASP A 135 -5.91 -8.92 23.79
CA ASP A 135 -7.12 -9.28 24.56
C ASP A 135 -7.84 -8.16 25.37
N ASP A 136 -7.24 -6.98 25.58
CA ASP A 136 -7.75 -6.05 26.62
C ASP A 136 -8.47 -4.76 26.15
N GLN A 137 -8.47 -4.41 24.86
CA GLN A 137 -9.06 -3.13 24.39
C GLN A 137 -10.16 -3.29 23.33
N THR A 138 -10.25 -4.45 22.67
CA THR A 138 -10.97 -4.59 21.40
C THR A 138 -12.24 -5.42 21.50
N THR A 139 -12.69 -5.81 22.69
CA THR A 139 -13.79 -6.78 22.90
C THR A 139 -15.10 -6.44 22.16
N PRO A 140 -15.59 -5.19 22.13
CA PRO A 140 -16.80 -4.84 21.37
C PRO A 140 -16.58 -4.96 19.85
N VAL A 141 -15.40 -4.54 19.38
CA VAL A 141 -15.00 -4.61 17.96
C VAL A 141 -14.83 -6.06 17.52
N LEU A 142 -14.16 -6.89 18.32
CA LEU A 142 -13.98 -8.31 18.04
C LEU A 142 -15.30 -9.07 17.97
N LYS A 143 -16.30 -8.66 18.75
CA LYS A 143 -17.65 -9.21 18.64
C LYS A 143 -18.25 -8.94 17.26
N ALA A 144 -18.12 -7.71 16.74
CA ALA A 144 -18.57 -7.38 15.39
C ALA A 144 -17.85 -8.18 14.30
N LEU A 145 -16.56 -8.46 14.53
CA LEU A 145 -15.71 -9.20 13.59
C LEU A 145 -15.79 -10.73 13.76
N SER A 146 -16.52 -11.25 14.75
CA SER A 146 -16.55 -12.68 15.11
C SER A 146 -17.09 -13.60 14.00
N ARG A 147 -17.90 -13.04 13.09
CA ARG A 147 -18.45 -13.76 11.93
C ARG A 147 -17.46 -13.89 10.77
N CYS A 148 -16.29 -13.26 10.88
CA CYS A 148 -15.26 -13.29 9.86
C CYS A 148 -14.20 -14.38 10.13
N GLN A 149 -13.57 -14.82 9.06
CA GLN A 149 -12.45 -15.78 9.06
C GLN A 149 -11.26 -15.12 8.34
N LEU A 150 -10.07 -15.69 8.47
CA LEU A 150 -8.85 -15.12 7.87
C LEU A 150 -8.93 -15.01 6.34
N LYS A 151 -9.70 -15.88 5.68
CA LYS A 151 -9.99 -15.77 4.24
C LYS A 151 -10.76 -14.51 3.83
N HIS A 152 -11.36 -13.76 4.76
CA HIS A 152 -12.10 -12.53 4.45
C HIS A 152 -11.28 -11.26 4.71
N VAL A 153 -10.04 -11.35 5.20
CA VAL A 153 -9.33 -10.22 5.81
C VAL A 153 -9.07 -9.06 4.84
N ILE A 154 -8.79 -9.34 3.56
CA ILE A 154 -8.58 -8.30 2.55
C ILE A 154 -9.90 -7.58 2.24
N ALA A 155 -10.97 -8.34 1.96
CA ALA A 155 -12.29 -7.79 1.71
C ALA A 155 -12.82 -6.99 2.93
N LEU A 156 -12.50 -7.45 4.14
CA LEU A 156 -12.86 -6.77 5.38
C LEU A 156 -12.10 -5.46 5.56
N TRP A 157 -10.82 -5.40 5.19
CA TRP A 157 -10.07 -4.14 5.16
C TRP A 157 -10.69 -3.17 4.17
N GLN A 158 -11.00 -3.61 2.95
CA GLN A 158 -11.60 -2.77 1.90
C GLN A 158 -12.94 -2.19 2.39
N PHE A 159 -13.79 -3.05 2.94
CA PHE A 159 -15.06 -2.67 3.54
C PHE A 159 -14.91 -1.67 4.69
N LEU A 160 -14.08 -1.98 5.70
CA LEU A 160 -13.91 -1.10 6.87
C LEU A 160 -13.26 0.24 6.51
N SER A 161 -12.35 0.24 5.54
CA SER A 161 -11.70 1.44 5.01
C SER A 161 -12.73 2.37 4.36
N SER A 162 -13.58 1.83 3.47
CA SER A 162 -14.68 2.56 2.85
C SER A 162 -15.71 3.02 3.89
N PHE A 163 -16.15 2.12 4.76
CA PHE A 163 -17.13 2.37 5.81
C PHE A 163 -16.70 3.48 6.78
N LYS A 164 -15.42 3.51 7.18
CA LYS A 164 -14.84 4.60 7.98
C LYS A 164 -14.95 5.94 7.25
N SER A 165 -14.65 5.99 5.96
CA SER A 165 -14.79 7.20 5.16
C SER A 165 -16.25 7.63 4.99
N GLU A 166 -17.18 6.68 4.87
CA GLU A 166 -18.62 6.95 4.80
C GLU A 166 -19.13 7.59 6.10
N GLN A 167 -18.73 7.04 7.25
CA GLN A 167 -19.07 7.63 8.55
C GLN A 167 -18.51 9.04 8.72
N LEU A 168 -17.26 9.26 8.31
CA LEU A 168 -16.62 10.56 8.40
C LEU A 168 -17.33 11.60 7.51
N LEU A 169 -17.80 11.19 6.33
CA LEU A 169 -18.64 11.99 5.45
C LEU A 169 -19.99 12.34 6.13
N GLY A 170 -20.63 11.37 6.78
CA GLY A 170 -21.87 11.59 7.55
C GLY A 170 -21.70 12.59 8.70
N LEU A 171 -20.51 12.65 9.29
CA LEU A 171 -20.11 13.68 10.27
C LEU A 171 -19.75 15.04 9.63
N LYS A 172 -20.02 15.23 8.33
CA LYS A 172 -19.70 16.45 7.55
C LYS A 172 -18.22 16.80 7.55
N LYS A 173 -17.33 15.81 7.66
CA LYS A 173 -15.88 15.97 7.54
C LYS A 173 -15.40 15.38 6.22
N ASP A 174 -14.28 15.90 5.70
CA ASP A 174 -13.71 15.41 4.44
C ASP A 174 -12.84 14.15 4.66
N PRO A 175 -13.28 12.96 4.18
CA PRO A 175 -12.50 11.73 4.36
C PRO A 175 -11.25 11.66 3.47
N PHE A 176 -11.16 12.49 2.43
CA PHE A 176 -10.08 12.42 1.44
C PHE A 176 -9.17 13.64 1.48
N ARG A 177 -9.00 14.27 2.65
CA ARG A 177 -8.16 15.47 2.81
C ARG A 177 -6.76 15.29 2.22
N GLU A 178 -6.19 14.10 2.34
CA GLU A 178 -4.83 13.77 1.91
C GLU A 178 -4.70 13.50 0.41
N ILE A 179 -5.80 13.25 -0.31
CA ILE A 179 -5.75 13.09 -1.77
C ILE A 179 -5.50 14.45 -2.43
N SER A 180 -4.66 14.48 -3.46
CA SER A 180 -4.34 15.68 -4.22
C SER A 180 -5.60 16.37 -4.78
N SER A 181 -5.60 17.70 -4.84
CA SER A 181 -6.72 18.51 -5.33
C SER A 181 -7.08 18.22 -6.80
N ARG A 182 -6.14 17.70 -7.59
CA ARG A 182 -6.39 17.34 -9.00
C ARG A 182 -7.41 16.21 -9.21
N TYR A 183 -7.72 15.44 -8.17
CA TYR A 183 -8.76 14.39 -8.19
C TYR A 183 -10.06 14.81 -7.47
N LYS A 184 -10.20 16.11 -7.18
CA LYS A 184 -11.32 16.71 -6.44
C LYS A 184 -12.09 17.74 -7.26
N ALA A 185 -12.08 17.61 -8.59
CA ALA A 185 -12.90 18.45 -9.45
C ALA A 185 -14.39 18.21 -9.17
N ASP A 186 -15.18 19.27 -9.25
CA ASP A 186 -16.63 19.16 -9.17
C ASP A 186 -17.18 18.51 -10.46
N LEU A 187 -18.27 17.75 -10.30
CA LEU A 187 -18.96 17.17 -11.45
C LEU A 187 -19.71 18.26 -12.22
N SER A 188 -19.61 18.23 -13.55
CA SER A 188 -20.49 19.03 -14.40
C SER A 188 -21.96 18.61 -14.21
N PRO A 189 -22.94 19.48 -14.48
CA PRO A 189 -24.35 19.13 -14.38
C PRO A 189 -24.74 17.93 -15.26
N GLU A 190 -24.11 17.79 -16.43
CA GLU A 190 -24.32 16.68 -17.35
C GLU A 190 -23.76 15.37 -16.79
N SER A 191 -22.50 15.40 -16.33
CA SER A 191 -21.85 14.25 -15.70
C SER A 191 -22.57 13.79 -14.42
N ALA A 192 -23.09 14.73 -13.62
CA ALA A 192 -23.87 14.43 -12.42
C ALA A 192 -25.20 13.71 -12.76
N LYS A 193 -25.86 14.08 -13.87
CA LYS A 193 -27.08 13.42 -14.35
C LYS A 193 -26.78 11.99 -14.83
N LEU A 194 -25.70 11.81 -15.58
CA LEU A 194 -25.26 10.49 -16.04
C LEU A 194 -24.92 9.58 -14.84
N LEU A 195 -24.13 10.09 -13.89
CA LEU A 195 -23.80 9.38 -12.66
C LEU A 195 -25.06 8.98 -11.88
N SER A 196 -26.02 9.88 -11.71
CA SER A 196 -27.27 9.58 -10.99
C SER A 196 -28.05 8.42 -11.63
N THR A 197 -28.05 8.35 -12.96
CA THR A 197 -28.72 7.28 -13.72
C THR A 197 -28.05 5.92 -13.45
N PHE A 198 -26.72 5.89 -13.48
CA PHE A 198 -25.91 4.72 -13.12
C PHE A 198 -26.20 4.26 -11.67
N LEU A 199 -26.07 5.18 -10.70
CA LEU A 199 -26.25 4.87 -9.26
C LEU A 199 -27.66 4.33 -8.92
N ASN A 200 -28.66 4.53 -9.77
CA ASN A 200 -29.99 3.95 -9.56
C ASN A 200 -30.07 2.44 -9.82
N HIS A 201 -29.16 1.88 -10.62
CA HIS A 201 -29.21 0.49 -11.08
C HIS A 201 -28.01 -0.36 -10.63
N THR A 202 -27.00 0.26 -10.03
CA THR A 202 -25.77 -0.40 -9.57
C THR A 202 -25.86 -0.84 -8.11
N ASP A 203 -25.13 -1.91 -7.77
CA ASP A 203 -24.73 -2.22 -6.39
C ASP A 203 -23.79 -1.14 -5.85
N LEU A 204 -24.33 -0.27 -5.00
CA LEU A 204 -23.59 0.83 -4.40
C LEU A 204 -22.49 0.36 -3.46
N ASP A 205 -22.66 -0.78 -2.78
CA ASP A 205 -21.68 -1.26 -1.82
C ASP A 205 -20.41 -1.70 -2.54
N ALA A 206 -20.54 -2.58 -3.54
CA ALA A 206 -19.42 -3.02 -4.35
C ALA A 206 -18.72 -1.86 -5.05
N PHE A 207 -19.49 -0.97 -5.71
CA PHE A 207 -18.94 0.20 -6.40
C PHE A 207 -18.17 1.14 -5.47
N LEU A 208 -18.73 1.46 -4.29
CA LEU A 208 -18.07 2.34 -3.32
C LEU A 208 -16.78 1.74 -2.77
N MET A 209 -16.77 0.43 -2.50
CA MET A 209 -15.58 -0.27 -2.00
C MET A 209 -14.44 -0.27 -3.03
N GLU A 210 -14.74 -0.59 -4.30
CA GLU A 210 -13.74 -0.60 -5.38
C GLU A 210 -13.19 0.79 -5.67
N LEU A 211 -14.07 1.79 -5.76
CA LEU A 211 -13.65 3.18 -5.98
C LEU A 211 -12.85 3.72 -4.80
N HIS A 212 -13.23 3.40 -3.56
CA HIS A 212 -12.50 3.79 -2.36
C HIS A 212 -11.10 3.21 -2.32
N GLU A 213 -10.97 1.92 -2.63
CA GLU A 213 -9.68 1.23 -2.66
C GLU A 213 -8.73 1.88 -3.66
N LEU A 214 -9.19 2.11 -4.90
CA LEU A 214 -8.43 2.83 -5.92
C LEU A 214 -7.94 4.19 -5.39
N MET A 215 -8.83 4.96 -4.78
CA MET A 215 -8.51 6.29 -4.24
C MET A 215 -7.45 6.23 -3.13
N VAL A 216 -7.61 5.31 -2.16
CA VAL A 216 -6.72 5.22 -1.00
C VAL A 216 -5.37 4.61 -1.36
N LEU A 217 -5.32 3.63 -2.26
CA LEU A 217 -4.08 2.93 -2.61
C LEU A 217 -3.30 3.63 -3.73
N LYS A 218 -3.97 4.18 -4.75
CA LYS A 218 -3.31 4.76 -5.92
C LYS A 218 -3.22 6.28 -5.92
N LEU A 219 -4.26 6.97 -5.45
CA LEU A 219 -4.35 8.44 -5.58
C LEU A 219 -3.82 9.19 -4.35
N ARG A 220 -3.80 8.54 -3.18
CA ARG A 220 -3.23 9.10 -1.94
C ARG A 220 -1.70 9.07 -1.93
N ASN A 221 -1.08 8.04 -2.51
CA ASN A 221 0.37 7.85 -2.46
C ASN A 221 1.09 8.79 -3.45
N ILE A 222 1.99 9.63 -2.93
CA ILE A 222 2.77 10.61 -3.70
C ILE A 222 3.61 9.94 -4.79
N GLN A 223 4.09 8.70 -4.56
CA GLN A 223 4.93 7.98 -5.52
C GLN A 223 4.15 7.48 -6.74
N THR A 224 2.88 7.12 -6.57
CA THR A 224 2.00 6.64 -7.65
C THR A 224 1.19 7.75 -8.27
N GLN A 225 1.14 8.93 -7.65
CA GLN A 225 0.42 10.08 -8.18
C GLN A 225 0.85 10.36 -9.63
N ASP A 226 2.13 10.38 -9.96
CA ASP A 226 2.55 10.72 -11.33
C ASP A 226 2.16 9.66 -12.38
N SER A 227 1.78 8.45 -11.96
CA SER A 227 1.30 7.39 -12.87
C SER A 227 -0.19 7.46 -13.22
N PHE A 228 -1.00 8.27 -12.51
CA PHE A 228 -2.45 8.36 -12.74
C PHE A 228 -2.84 9.74 -13.26
N ASN A 229 -3.06 9.86 -14.58
CA ASN A 229 -3.44 11.12 -15.19
C ASN A 229 -4.90 11.48 -14.84
N PRO A 230 -5.18 12.66 -14.26
CA PRO A 230 -6.55 13.09 -13.93
C PRO A 230 -7.47 13.22 -15.14
N GLU A 231 -6.93 13.38 -16.35
CA GLU A 231 -7.71 13.49 -17.60
C GLU A 231 -8.15 12.14 -18.18
N TRP A 232 -7.77 11.01 -17.57
CA TRP A 232 -8.24 9.69 -18.00
C TRP A 232 -9.69 9.45 -17.60
N SER A 233 -10.38 8.59 -18.35
CA SER A 233 -11.71 8.11 -17.96
C SER A 233 -11.63 7.38 -16.62
N LEU A 234 -12.52 7.75 -15.69
CA LEU A 234 -12.63 7.07 -14.40
C LEU A 234 -13.08 5.62 -14.59
N ARG A 235 -13.94 5.34 -15.59
CA ARG A 235 -14.39 3.99 -15.90
C ARG A 235 -13.21 3.09 -16.24
N ASP A 236 -12.47 3.45 -17.29
CA ASP A 236 -11.41 2.61 -17.84
C ASP A 236 -10.28 2.42 -16.81
N THR A 237 -10.01 3.47 -16.03
CA THR A 237 -9.05 3.39 -14.91
C THR A 237 -9.51 2.39 -13.84
N LEU A 238 -10.80 2.43 -13.45
CA LEU A 238 -11.35 1.55 -12.42
C LEU A 238 -11.44 0.09 -12.91
N VAL A 239 -11.86 -0.13 -14.15
CA VAL A 239 -11.88 -1.47 -14.79
C VAL A 239 -10.47 -2.04 -14.85
N SER A 240 -9.51 -1.28 -15.40
CA SER A 240 -8.12 -1.73 -15.47
C SER A 240 -7.54 -2.03 -14.08
N TYR A 241 -7.87 -1.21 -13.08
CA TYR A 241 -7.46 -1.46 -11.71
C TYR A 241 -7.98 -2.80 -11.18
N MET A 242 -9.28 -3.10 -11.33
CA MET A 242 -9.88 -4.37 -10.90
C MET A 242 -9.23 -5.58 -11.59
N GLU A 243 -8.96 -5.48 -12.89
CA GLU A 243 -8.27 -6.52 -13.67
C GLU A 243 -6.87 -6.80 -13.11
N THR A 244 -6.09 -5.75 -12.79
CA THR A 244 -4.70 -5.93 -12.32
C THR A 244 -4.59 -6.64 -10.96
N LYS A 245 -5.64 -6.56 -10.12
CA LYS A 245 -5.69 -7.23 -8.82
C LYS A 245 -6.45 -8.56 -8.84
N GLU A 246 -6.76 -9.09 -10.03
CA GLU A 246 -7.49 -10.34 -10.26
C GLU A 246 -8.82 -10.38 -9.48
N SER A 247 -9.49 -9.23 -9.38
CA SER A 247 -10.83 -9.15 -8.79
C SER A 247 -11.89 -9.31 -9.87
N GLU A 248 -13.08 -9.77 -9.50
CA GLU A 248 -14.22 -9.83 -10.42
C GLU A 248 -14.59 -8.40 -10.84
N VAL A 249 -14.50 -8.13 -12.14
CA VAL A 249 -14.86 -6.83 -12.70
C VAL A 249 -16.37 -6.64 -12.57
N LEU A 250 -16.79 -5.51 -12.01
CA LEU A 250 -18.21 -5.13 -11.94
C LEU A 250 -18.72 -4.84 -13.36
N LEU A 251 -19.51 -5.76 -13.91
CA LEU A 251 -20.07 -5.66 -15.26
C LEU A 251 -20.86 -4.36 -15.47
N GLU A 252 -21.52 -3.86 -14.43
CA GLU A 252 -22.24 -2.59 -14.47
C GLU A 252 -21.28 -1.41 -14.67
N VAL A 253 -20.10 -1.44 -14.05
CA VAL A 253 -19.09 -0.39 -14.22
C VAL A 253 -18.57 -0.41 -15.65
N GLU A 254 -18.21 -1.59 -16.16
CA GLU A 254 -17.68 -1.73 -17.53
C GLU A 254 -18.70 -1.31 -18.60
N SER A 255 -19.96 -1.71 -18.45
CA SER A 255 -20.98 -1.54 -19.49
C SER A 255 -21.82 -0.26 -19.37
N GLN A 256 -21.99 0.30 -18.16
CA GLN A 256 -22.95 1.38 -17.90
C GLN A 256 -22.35 2.63 -17.25
N PHE A 257 -21.12 2.57 -16.72
CA PHE A 257 -20.52 3.76 -16.13
C PHE A 257 -20.18 4.79 -17.23
N PRO A 258 -20.47 6.08 -17.01
CA PRO A 258 -20.24 7.10 -18.04
C PRO A 258 -18.75 7.29 -18.38
N GLU A 259 -18.41 7.25 -19.67
CA GLU A 259 -17.02 7.38 -20.14
C GLU A 259 -16.47 8.79 -19.90
N GLU A 260 -17.36 9.78 -19.95
CA GLU A 260 -17.06 11.21 -19.91
C GLU A 260 -16.64 11.67 -18.51
N ILE A 261 -16.89 10.85 -17.48
CA ILE A 261 -16.48 11.17 -16.12
C ILE A 261 -14.98 10.89 -15.99
N LEU A 262 -14.22 11.96 -15.80
CA LEU A 262 -12.77 11.90 -15.66
C LEU A 262 -12.34 11.50 -14.24
N LEU A 263 -11.16 10.92 -14.12
CA LEU A 263 -10.49 10.61 -12.85
C LEU A 263 -10.32 11.87 -11.99
N ALA A 264 -10.23 13.06 -12.60
CA ALA A 264 -10.23 14.35 -11.91
C ALA A 264 -11.43 14.54 -10.96
N SER A 265 -12.58 13.93 -11.25
CA SER A 265 -13.81 14.04 -10.45
C SER A 265 -14.04 12.85 -9.50
N CYS A 266 -13.07 11.95 -9.36
CA CYS A 266 -13.19 10.69 -8.63
C CYS A 266 -13.67 10.86 -7.18
N VAL A 267 -13.11 11.83 -6.44
CA VAL A 267 -13.55 12.10 -5.05
C VAL A 267 -15.00 12.56 -5.00
N SER A 268 -15.44 13.38 -5.97
CA SER A 268 -16.81 13.90 -6.05
C SER A 268 -17.79 12.78 -6.39
N VAL A 269 -17.43 11.89 -7.32
CA VAL A 269 -18.21 10.68 -7.66
C VAL A 269 -18.44 9.82 -6.43
N TRP A 270 -17.38 9.51 -5.68
CA TRP A 270 -17.48 8.70 -4.47
C TRP A 270 -18.40 9.35 -3.43
N LYS A 271 -18.26 10.66 -3.19
CA LYS A 271 -19.11 11.40 -2.23
C LYS A 271 -20.59 11.38 -2.61
N VAL A 272 -20.91 11.54 -3.90
CA VAL A 272 -22.28 11.47 -4.41
C VAL A 272 -22.86 10.07 -4.23
N ALA A 273 -22.09 9.02 -4.55
CA ALA A 273 -22.51 7.63 -4.37
C ALA A 273 -22.72 7.28 -2.88
N ALA A 274 -21.83 7.72 -1.99
CA ALA A 274 -21.92 7.50 -0.55
C ALA A 274 -23.14 8.20 0.06
N ALA A 275 -23.39 9.46 -0.32
CA ALA A 275 -24.59 10.18 0.10
C ALA A 275 -25.87 9.47 -0.39
N ARG A 276 -25.88 8.99 -1.64
CA ARG A 276 -27.01 8.24 -2.20
C ARG A 276 -27.29 6.95 -1.45
N LYS A 277 -26.25 6.24 -1.01
CA LYS A 277 -26.34 5.04 -0.17
C LYS A 277 -26.96 5.37 1.19
N GLN A 278 -26.49 6.43 1.85
CA GLN A 278 -27.04 6.89 3.13
C GLN A 278 -28.52 7.28 3.01
N ASP A 279 -28.91 7.98 1.94
CA ASP A 279 -30.30 8.34 1.66
C ASP A 279 -31.22 7.12 1.44
N ARG A 280 -30.70 6.01 0.93
CA ARG A 280 -31.45 4.75 0.78
C ARG A 280 -31.61 4.03 2.11
N GLN A 281 -30.63 4.11 3.00
CA GLN A 281 -30.66 3.46 4.31
C GLN A 281 -31.49 4.24 5.34
N ALA A 282 -31.66 5.55 5.15
CA ALA A 282 -32.48 6.40 6.02
C ALA A 282 -33.99 6.37 5.69
N LYS A 283 -34.39 5.71 4.60
CA LYS A 283 -35.78 5.55 4.17
C LYS A 283 -36.32 4.18 4.59
#